data_AF-A0A6B3F5T0-F1
#
_entry.id   AF-A0A6B3F5T0-F1
#
_cell.length_a   1.000
_cell.length_b   1.000
_cell.length_c   1.000
_cell.angle_alpha   90.00
_cell.angle_beta   90.00
_cell.angle_gamma   90.00
#
_symmetry.space_group_name_H-M   'P 1'
#
loop_
_entity.id
_entity.type
_entity.pdbx_description
1 polymer ?
#
loop_
_entity_poly.entity_id
_entity_poly.type
_entity_poly.pdbx_seq_one_letter_code
_entity_poly.pdbx_strand_id
1 'polypeptide(L)' 'MAARIHSSAAESAHDLHGVAVAIRNRIGEPLAAISVQAPAVRLREQDMPAIATALQETATTIATAE' A
#
# COMPACT_ATOMS: atom_id res chain seq x y z
N MET A 1 -15.62 -0.25 -0.31
CA MET A 1 -14.52 -1.24 -0.18
C MET A 1 -13.31 -0.48 0.35
N ALA A 2 -12.90 -0.73 1.60
CA ALA A 2 -11.97 0.15 2.32
C ALA A 2 -10.51 -0.28 2.12
N ALA A 3 -9.69 0.60 1.55
CA ALA A 3 -8.23 0.48 1.62
C ALA A 3 -7.84 0.47 3.10
N ARG A 4 -7.16 -0.60 3.56
CA ARG A 4 -6.63 -0.66 4.92
C ARG A 4 -5.25 0.00 4.93
N ILE A 5 -5.17 1.18 5.52
CA ILE A 5 -3.90 1.85 5.81
C ILE A 5 -3.25 1.05 6.94
N HIS A 6 -2.19 0.31 6.62
CA HIS A 6 -1.36 -0.35 7.63
C HIS A 6 -0.22 0.60 8.01
N SER A 7 -0.26 1.17 9.22
CA SER A 7 0.94 1.74 9.85
C SER A 7 1.72 0.59 10.51
N SER A 8 2.55 -0.12 9.76
CA SER A 8 3.52 -1.04 10.38
C SER A 8 4.68 -0.23 10.96
N ALA A 9 4.44 0.40 12.12
CA ALA A 9 5.46 1.15 12.87
C ALA A 9 6.46 0.26 13.63
N ALA A 10 6.49 -1.05 13.36
CA ALA A 10 7.49 -1.97 13.90
C ALA A 10 8.32 -2.50 12.73
N GLU A 11 9.59 -2.11 12.66
CA GLU A 11 10.62 -2.51 11.67
C GLU A 11 10.63 -1.81 10.30
N SER A 12 10.51 -0.49 10.26
CA SER A 12 11.09 0.28 9.15
C SER A 12 11.95 1.38 9.74
N ALA A 13 13.15 1.58 9.18
CA ALA A 13 14.14 2.54 9.63
C ALA A 13 13.47 3.84 10.14
N HIS A 14 13.95 4.37 11.26
CA HIS A 14 13.31 5.35 12.16
C HIS A 14 12.65 6.58 11.50
N ASP A 15 12.88 6.82 10.21
CA ASP A 15 12.40 7.96 9.42
C ASP A 15 11.66 7.58 8.12
N LEU A 16 11.32 6.30 7.89
CA LEU A 16 10.57 5.87 6.70
C LEU A 16 9.08 5.73 6.99
N HIS A 17 8.25 6.35 6.14
CA HIS A 17 6.81 6.09 6.07
C HIS A 17 6.50 5.24 4.86
N GLY A 18 5.48 4.39 4.99
CA GLY A 18 5.02 3.53 3.91
C GLY A 18 3.50 3.47 3.80
N VAL A 19 3.02 3.37 2.57
CA VAL A 19 1.64 2.98 2.26
C VAL A 19 1.71 1.65 1.53
N ALA A 20 0.90 0.69 1.96
CA ALA A 20 0.84 -0.64 1.37
C ALA A 20 -0.60 -1.06 1.12
N VAL A 21 -0.81 -1.83 0.05
CA VAL A 21 -2.09 -2.49 -0.24
C VAL A 21 -1.83 -3.97 -0.57
N ALA A 22 -2.81 -4.81 -0.26
CA ALA A 22 -2.75 -6.23 -0.60
C ALA A 22 -3.15 -6.44 -2.07
N ILE A 23 -2.39 -7.29 -2.77
CA ILE A 23 -2.84 -7.93 -4.00
C ILE A 23 -3.65 -9.16 -3.59
N ARG A 24 -4.89 -9.24 -4.06
CA ARG A 24 -5.82 -10.31 -3.70
C ARG A 24 -6.18 -11.13 -4.93
N ASN A 25 -6.33 -12.45 -4.73
CA ASN A 25 -6.86 -13.33 -5.76
C ASN A 25 -8.37 -13.09 -5.98
N ARG A 26 -8.96 -13.83 -6.92
CA ARG A 26 -10.39 -13.69 -7.31
C ARG A 26 -11.38 -14.00 -6.17
N ILE A 27 -10.95 -14.77 -5.16
CA ILE A 27 -11.76 -15.09 -3.98
C ILE A 27 -11.46 -14.18 -2.79
N GLY A 28 -10.62 -13.16 -2.98
CA GLY A 28 -10.31 -12.13 -1.99
C GLY A 28 -9.18 -12.48 -1.02
N GLU A 29 -8.49 -13.60 -1.19
CA GLU A 29 -7.34 -13.96 -0.36
C GLU A 29 -6.11 -13.13 -0.74
N PRO A 30 -5.36 -12.60 0.24
CA PRO A 30 -4.13 -11.87 -0.04
C PRO A 30 -3.04 -12.84 -0.52
N LEU A 31 -2.47 -12.57 -1.69
CA LEU A 31 -1.34 -13.33 -2.26
C LEU A 31 0.00 -12.61 -2.04
N ALA A 32 -0.03 -11.27 -2.09
CA ALA A 32 1.14 -10.41 -1.95
C ALA A 32 0.73 -9.02 -1.45
N ALA A 33 1.70 -8.15 -1.23
CA ALA A 33 1.49 -6.73 -0.98
C ALA A 33 2.40 -5.90 -1.87
N ILE A 34 1.92 -4.74 -2.28
CA ILE A 34 2.73 -3.70 -2.91
C ILE A 34 2.74 -2.47 -2.01
N SER A 35 3.90 -1.83 -1.92
CA SER A 35 4.10 -0.68 -1.06
C SER A 35 4.97 0.40 -1.72
N VAL A 36 4.70 1.64 -1.33
CA VAL A 36 5.59 2.77 -1.56
C VAL A 36 6.16 3.17 -0.21
N GLN A 37 7.49 3.27 -0.14
CA GLN A 37 8.22 3.71 1.04
C GLN A 37 9.04 4.95 0.68
N ALA A 38 9.03 5.94 1.56
CA ALA A 38 9.84 7.14 1.43
C ALA A 38 10.14 7.74 2.81
N PRO A 39 11.15 8.63 2.92
CA PRO A 39 11.35 9.40 4.14
C PRO A 39 10.06 10.12 4.55
N ALA A 40 9.76 10.17 5.85
CA ALA A 40 8.54 10.76 6.40
C ALA A 40 8.31 12.19 5.90
N VAL A 41 9.39 12.96 5.74
CA VAL A 41 9.36 14.34 5.19
C VAL A 41 8.83 14.43 3.75
N ARG A 42 8.90 13.34 2.97
CA ARG A 42 8.41 13.26 1.59
C ARG A 42 7.02 12.65 1.47
N LEU A 43 6.60 11.90 2.49
CA LEU A 43 5.35 11.16 2.48
C LEU A 43 4.42 11.69 3.58
N ARG A 44 3.83 12.86 3.29
CA ARG A 44 2.92 13.54 4.21
C ARG A 44 1.61 12.76 4.32
N GLU A 45 1.02 12.75 5.52
CA GLU A 45 -0.21 11.99 5.79
C GLU A 45 -1.36 12.36 4.86
N GLN A 46 -1.50 13.64 4.51
CA GLN A 46 -2.52 14.14 3.58
C GLN A 46 -2.41 13.56 2.16
N ASP A 47 -1.21 13.12 1.75
CA ASP A 47 -0.95 12.56 0.42
C ASP A 47 -1.19 11.02 0.41
N MET A 48 -1.18 10.38 1.60
CA MET A 48 -1.34 8.92 1.73
C MET A 48 -2.62 8.36 1.11
N PRO A 49 -3.80 9.01 1.17
CA PRO A 49 -5.01 8.51 0.51
C PRO A 49 -4.85 8.41 -1.01
N ALA A 50 -4.22 9.40 -1.65
CA ALA A 50 -3.98 9.37 -3.09
C ALA A 50 -2.99 8.26 -3.46
N ILE A 51 -1.95 8.07 -2.66
CA ILE A 51 -0.97 6.98 -2.83
C ILE A 51 -1.66 5.62 -2.66
N ALA A 52 -2.54 5.47 -1.66
CA ALA A 52 -3.30 4.25 -1.43
C ALA A 52 -4.22 3.93 -2.61
N THR A 53 -4.88 4.93 -3.20
CA THR A 53 -5.70 4.75 -4.41
C THR A 53 -4.87 4.28 -5.60
N ALA A 54 -3.75 4.95 -5.89
CA ALA A 54 -2.87 4.57 -7.00
C ALA A 54 -2.30 3.15 -6.81
N LEU A 55 -1.92 2.81 -5.57
CA LEU A 55 -1.51 1.46 -5.22
C LEU A 55 -2.66 0.45 -5.40
N GLN A 56 -3.89 0.78 -5.01
CA GLN A 56 -5.04 -0.11 -5.17
C GLN A 56 -5.37 -0.38 -6.65
N GLU A 57 -5.26 0.64 -7.51
CA GLU A 57 -5.38 0.49 -8.96
C GLU A 57 -4.29 -0.44 -9.50
N THR A 58 -3.04 -0.21 -9.12
CA THR A 58 -1.89 -1.05 -9.51
C THR A 58 -2.07 -2.50 -9.06
N ALA A 59 -2.51 -2.73 -7.82
CA ALA A 59 -2.77 -4.06 -7.29
C ALA A 59 -3.89 -4.78 -8.05
N THR A 60 -4.88 -4.04 -8.54
CA THR A 60 -5.97 -4.58 -9.36
C THR A 60 -5.45 -4.99 -10.73
N THR A 61 -4.63 -4.16 -11.38
CA THR A 61 -3.99 -4.49 -12.66
C THR A 61 -3.15 -5.76 -12.54
N ILE A 62 -2.32 -5.88 -11.50
CA ILE A 62 -1.50 -7.07 -11.25
C ILE A 62 -2.38 -8.32 -11.06
N ALA A 63 -3.43 -8.23 -10.23
CA ALA A 63 -4.33 -9.36 -9.98
C ALA A 63 -5.09 -9.84 -11.23
N THR A 64 -5.26 -8.98 -12.25
CA THR A 64 -5.92 -9.32 -13.52
C THR A 64 -4.97 -9.74 -14.64
N ALA A 65 -3.66 -9.59 -14.45
CA ALA A 65 -2.65 -10.01 -15.42
C ALA A 65 -2.34 -11.52 -15.36
N GLU A 66 -2.85 -12.23 -14.34
CA GLU A 66 -2.83 -13.69 -14.16
C GLU A 66 -4.05 -14.40 -14.78
#